data_AF-A0A7W0QUU5-F1
#
_entry.id   AF-A0A7W0QUU5-F1
#
_cell.length_a   1.000
_cell.length_b   1.000
_cell.length_c   1.000
_cell.angle_alpha   90.00
_cell.angle_beta   90.00
_cell.angle_gamma   90.00
#
_symmetry.space_group_name_H-M   'P 1'
#
loop_
_entity.id
_entity.type
_entity.pdbx_description
1 polymer ?
#
loop_
_entity_poly.entity_id
_entity_poly.type
_entity_poly.pdbx_seq_one_letter_code
_entity_poly.pdbx_strand_id
1 'polypeptide(L)'
;MARGDGRLTHDINPYSPAPQDACGVFGVWAPGEEVSKLTYFGLYALQHRGQEAAGIAVSDGFSVVVYKDLGLVAQVFDESTLASLRGHLAVGHTRYSTTGASTWENAQPTFRTSASGSGIALCHNGNLVNTPELAAQAAEAGIRGAFPTSTDTDIITALLAARPDVTIEQAAMEILPTLRGAFSLVFMDETTLYAARDPQGVRPLVLGRLERGWVVASETAALDIVGASYVREVEPGELIAIDSEGL
;
A
#
# COMPACT_ATOMS: atom_id res chain seq x y z
N MET A 1 37.82 17.37 -15.61
CA MET A 1 36.89 16.42 -14.95
C MET A 1 36.54 16.98 -13.59
N ALA A 2 35.26 17.24 -13.34
CA ALA A 2 34.80 17.66 -12.01
C ALA A 2 35.07 16.52 -11.00
N ARG A 3 35.61 16.87 -9.82
CA ARG A 3 35.79 15.91 -8.72
C ARG A 3 34.41 15.55 -8.17
N GLY A 4 34.16 14.25 -7.93
CA GLY A 4 32.95 13.79 -7.27
C GLY A 4 32.79 14.44 -5.90
N ASP A 5 31.59 14.87 -5.57
CA ASP A 5 31.23 15.64 -4.38
C ASP A 5 31.17 14.81 -3.09
N GLY A 6 31.52 13.51 -3.17
CA GLY A 6 31.57 12.60 -2.03
C GLY A 6 30.20 12.21 -1.48
N ARG A 7 29.10 12.57 -2.18
CA ARG A 7 27.75 12.15 -1.81
C ARG A 7 27.45 10.80 -2.47
N LEU A 8 27.06 9.81 -1.66
CA LEU A 8 26.56 8.51 -2.13
C LEU A 8 25.13 8.65 -2.66
N THR A 9 24.92 9.53 -3.63
CA THR A 9 23.62 9.74 -4.28
C THR A 9 23.81 9.60 -5.78
N HIS A 10 22.94 8.84 -6.44
CA HIS A 10 22.95 8.71 -7.90
C HIS A 10 22.45 9.98 -8.62
N ASP A 11 22.02 10.99 -7.88
CA ASP A 11 21.51 12.25 -8.44
C ASP A 11 22.64 13.10 -9.04
N ILE A 12 22.62 13.18 -10.36
CA ILE A 12 23.57 13.95 -11.18
C ILE A 12 23.37 15.47 -10.97
N ASN A 13 22.19 15.88 -10.48
CA ASN A 13 21.89 17.26 -10.10
C ASN A 13 21.05 17.31 -8.80
N PRO A 14 21.60 17.75 -7.67
CA PRO A 14 20.87 17.85 -6.40
C PRO A 14 19.75 18.91 -6.43
N TYR A 15 19.73 19.78 -7.44
CA TYR A 15 18.68 20.80 -7.64
C TYR A 15 17.61 20.38 -8.65
N SER A 16 17.76 19.21 -9.28
CA SER A 16 16.79 18.63 -10.21
C SER A 16 16.94 17.11 -10.18
N PRO A 17 16.48 16.45 -9.12
CA PRO A 17 16.50 14.99 -9.06
C PRO A 17 15.79 14.41 -10.28
N ALA A 18 16.29 13.27 -10.79
CA ALA A 18 15.58 12.51 -11.81
C ALA A 18 14.21 12.05 -11.27
N PRO A 19 13.27 11.57 -12.10
CA PRO A 19 12.09 10.88 -11.60
C PRO A 19 12.55 9.71 -10.71
N GLN A 20 12.35 9.84 -9.41
CA GLN A 20 12.82 8.87 -8.42
C GLN A 20 11.73 7.81 -8.18
N ASP A 21 12.15 6.57 -7.99
CA ASP A 21 11.25 5.43 -7.80
C ASP A 21 10.34 5.66 -6.58
N ALA A 22 9.04 5.70 -6.87
CA ALA A 22 7.99 5.91 -5.88
C ALA A 22 7.80 4.68 -4.98
N CYS A 23 7.21 4.83 -3.80
CA CYS A 23 6.98 3.78 -2.78
C CYS A 23 6.58 2.40 -3.33
N GLY A 24 7.07 1.31 -2.75
CA GLY A 24 6.64 -0.05 -3.08
C GLY A 24 5.37 -0.47 -2.34
N VAL A 25 4.43 -1.12 -3.04
CA VAL A 25 3.26 -1.78 -2.44
C VAL A 25 3.26 -3.28 -2.76
N PHE A 26 2.81 -4.07 -1.80
CA PHE A 26 2.66 -5.52 -1.91
C PHE A 26 1.38 -5.95 -1.19
N GLY A 27 0.69 -6.96 -1.73
CA GLY A 27 -0.45 -7.60 -1.09
C GLY A 27 -0.48 -9.08 -1.42
N VAL A 28 -0.91 -9.89 -0.47
CA VAL A 28 -1.05 -11.34 -0.64
C VAL A 28 -2.31 -11.82 0.05
N TRP A 29 -3.05 -12.69 -0.64
CA TRP A 29 -4.14 -13.47 -0.08
C TRP A 29 -3.79 -14.93 -0.30
N ALA A 30 -3.45 -15.66 0.77
CA ALA A 30 -2.98 -17.04 0.69
C ALA A 30 -3.28 -17.80 1.99
N PRO A 31 -4.54 -18.23 2.22
CA PRO A 31 -4.89 -19.03 3.38
C PRO A 31 -4.04 -20.30 3.47
N GLY A 32 -3.42 -20.50 4.64
CA GLY A 32 -2.54 -21.65 4.92
C GLY A 32 -1.05 -21.40 4.64
N GLU A 33 -0.67 -20.22 4.15
CA GLU A 33 0.73 -19.79 3.98
C GLU A 33 1.17 -18.80 5.09
N GLU A 34 2.49 -18.64 5.26
CA GLU A 34 3.06 -17.60 6.15
C GLU A 34 3.04 -16.22 5.48
N VAL A 35 1.85 -15.60 5.37
CA VAL A 35 1.65 -14.33 4.63
C VAL A 35 2.51 -13.16 5.11
N SER A 36 2.89 -13.12 6.39
CA SER A 36 3.84 -12.13 6.91
C SER A 36 5.23 -12.28 6.31
N LYS A 37 5.73 -13.51 6.16
CA LYS A 37 7.02 -13.79 5.52
C LYS A 37 6.97 -13.56 4.02
N LEU A 38 5.88 -13.95 3.36
CA LEU A 38 5.68 -13.64 1.93
C LEU A 38 5.70 -12.13 1.71
N THR A 39 5.00 -11.37 2.54
CA THR A 39 5.00 -9.89 2.48
C THR A 39 6.38 -9.32 2.78
N TYR A 40 7.09 -9.82 3.80
CA TYR A 40 8.46 -9.42 4.10
C TYR A 40 9.39 -9.58 2.89
N PHE A 41 9.42 -10.76 2.25
CA PHE A 41 10.28 -10.99 1.09
C PHE A 41 9.84 -10.17 -0.13
N GLY A 42 8.53 -10.02 -0.35
CA GLY A 42 7.99 -9.13 -1.37
C GLY A 42 8.46 -7.69 -1.20
N LEU A 43 8.36 -7.15 0.03
CA LEU A 43 8.86 -5.79 0.35
C LEU A 43 10.39 -5.70 0.27
N TYR A 44 11.12 -6.74 0.66
CA TYR A 44 12.56 -6.80 0.54
C TYR A 44 13.01 -6.69 -0.92
N ALA A 45 12.31 -7.37 -1.85
CA ALA A 45 12.54 -7.22 -3.29
C ALA A 45 12.13 -5.86 -3.85
N LEU A 46 11.28 -5.10 -3.13
CA LEU A 46 10.87 -3.73 -3.46
C LEU A 46 11.60 -2.67 -2.62
N GLN A 47 12.68 -3.03 -1.92
CA GLN A 47 13.40 -2.12 -1.02
C GLN A 47 14.03 -0.94 -1.77
N HIS A 48 14.35 -1.09 -3.05
CA HIS A 48 14.86 0.01 -3.89
C HIS A 48 13.83 1.13 -4.08
N ARG A 49 12.55 0.83 -3.90
CA ARG A 49 11.43 1.77 -4.08
C ARG A 49 11.14 2.64 -2.85
N GLY A 50 11.88 2.46 -1.75
CA GLY A 50 11.70 3.24 -0.52
C GLY A 50 12.52 2.70 0.64
N GLN A 51 13.23 3.57 1.37
CA GLN A 51 14.19 3.19 2.41
C GLN A 51 13.92 3.86 3.76
N GLU A 52 12.86 4.68 3.85
CA GLU A 52 12.59 5.55 4.99
C GLU A 52 11.68 4.89 6.02
N ALA A 53 10.77 4.03 5.59
CA ALA A 53 9.90 3.27 6.46
C ALA A 53 9.41 1.99 5.78
N ALA A 54 9.07 0.99 6.59
CA ALA A 54 8.41 -0.22 6.14
C ALA A 54 7.25 -0.58 7.07
N GLY A 55 6.22 -1.22 6.53
CA GLY A 55 5.06 -1.64 7.30
C GLY A 55 4.35 -2.84 6.68
N ILE A 56 3.74 -3.65 7.54
CA ILE A 56 2.93 -4.81 7.19
C ILE A 56 1.65 -4.78 8.03
N ALA A 57 0.51 -4.96 7.38
CA ALA A 57 -0.75 -5.29 8.01
C ALA A 57 -1.10 -6.74 7.67
N VAL A 58 -1.56 -7.51 8.65
CA VAL A 58 -1.96 -8.91 8.50
C VAL A 58 -3.35 -9.10 9.09
N SER A 59 -4.17 -9.93 8.45
CA SER A 59 -5.45 -10.36 9.01
C SER A 59 -5.60 -11.87 9.05
N ASP A 60 -6.19 -12.35 10.14
CA ASP A 60 -6.58 -13.73 10.39
C ASP A 60 -8.02 -14.06 9.98
N GLY A 61 -8.70 -13.16 9.26
CA GLY A 61 -10.12 -13.31 8.91
C GLY A 61 -11.08 -12.63 9.88
N PHE A 62 -10.60 -12.18 11.05
CA PHE A 62 -11.43 -11.57 12.09
C PHE A 62 -10.90 -10.23 12.59
N SER A 63 -9.58 -10.06 12.58
CA SER A 63 -8.91 -8.87 13.07
C SER A 63 -7.74 -8.50 12.18
N VAL A 64 -7.36 -7.22 12.22
CA VAL A 64 -6.21 -6.70 11.48
C VAL A 64 -5.15 -6.23 12.47
N VAL A 65 -3.93 -6.71 12.33
CA VAL A 65 -2.76 -6.27 13.09
C VAL A 65 -1.83 -5.51 12.15
N VAL A 66 -1.46 -4.28 12.52
CA VAL A 66 -0.53 -3.45 11.74
C VAL A 66 0.75 -3.23 12.54
N TYR A 67 1.88 -3.52 11.92
CA TYR A 67 3.20 -3.17 12.42
C TYR A 67 3.95 -2.35 11.38
N LYS A 68 4.45 -1.18 11.76
CA LYS A 68 5.22 -0.30 10.90
C LYS A 68 6.23 0.50 11.71
N ASP A 69 7.39 0.74 11.12
CA ASP A 69 8.42 1.57 11.73
C ASP A 69 9.30 2.25 10.65
N LEU A 70 10.14 3.18 11.09
CA LEU A 70 11.13 3.85 10.26
C LEU A 70 12.32 2.92 9.98
N GLY A 71 12.86 3.02 8.77
CA GLY A 71 14.03 2.26 8.32
C GLY A 71 13.73 1.23 7.25
N LEU A 72 14.75 0.42 6.95
CA LEU A 72 14.72 -0.63 5.94
C LEU A 72 13.84 -1.81 6.41
N VAL A 73 13.30 -2.58 5.47
CA VAL A 73 12.47 -3.77 5.74
C VAL A 73 13.16 -4.73 6.71
N ALA A 74 14.45 -5.02 6.48
CA ALA A 74 15.24 -5.91 7.35
C ALA A 74 15.61 -5.31 8.72
N GLN A 75 15.43 -4.00 8.92
CA GLN A 75 15.62 -3.34 10.20
C GLN A 75 14.31 -3.28 11.00
N VAL A 76 13.19 -3.11 10.30
CA VAL A 76 11.85 -3.02 10.89
C VAL A 76 11.32 -4.39 11.31
N PHE A 77 11.60 -5.45 10.54
CA PHE A 77 11.04 -6.78 10.78
C PHE A 77 12.13 -7.80 11.12
N ASP A 78 12.12 -8.28 12.35
CA ASP A 78 12.85 -9.47 12.76
C ASP A 78 11.95 -10.72 12.82
N GLU A 79 12.54 -11.89 13.07
CA GLU A 79 11.77 -13.15 13.13
C GLU A 79 10.69 -13.11 14.21
N SER A 80 10.94 -12.42 15.33
CA SER A 80 9.97 -12.32 16.43
C SER A 80 8.73 -11.51 16.03
N THR A 81 8.95 -10.41 15.30
CA THR A 81 7.91 -9.54 14.77
C THR A 81 7.08 -10.29 13.74
N LEU A 82 7.73 -10.93 12.76
CA LEU A 82 7.06 -11.73 11.73
C LEU A 82 6.25 -12.89 12.31
N ALA A 83 6.76 -13.55 13.36
CA ALA A 83 6.06 -14.65 14.04
C ALA A 83 4.79 -14.21 14.80
N SER A 84 4.69 -12.92 15.16
CA SER A 84 3.50 -12.33 15.80
C SER A 84 2.44 -11.89 14.80
N LEU A 85 2.84 -11.61 13.54
CA LEU A 85 1.96 -11.25 12.44
C LEU A 85 1.40 -12.52 11.75
N ARG A 86 0.36 -13.12 12.34
CA ARG A 86 -0.25 -14.36 11.83
C ARG A 86 -1.57 -14.09 11.13
N GLY A 87 -1.79 -14.71 9.96
CA GLY A 87 -3.03 -14.53 9.22
C GLY A 87 -3.08 -15.27 7.89
N HIS A 88 -4.05 -14.88 7.06
CA HIS A 88 -4.35 -15.47 5.75
C HIS A 88 -4.21 -14.46 4.60
N LEU A 89 -4.15 -13.19 4.92
CA LEU A 89 -3.92 -12.10 3.99
C LEU A 89 -3.08 -11.01 4.65
N ALA A 90 -2.32 -10.30 3.83
CA ALA A 90 -1.47 -9.22 4.27
C ALA A 90 -1.28 -8.17 3.18
N VAL A 91 -1.08 -6.91 3.60
CA VAL A 91 -0.62 -5.82 2.75
C VAL A 91 0.62 -5.18 3.35
N GLY A 92 1.51 -4.70 2.51
CA GLY A 92 2.79 -4.15 2.91
C GLY A 92 3.20 -2.96 2.06
N HIS A 93 4.08 -2.14 2.63
CA HIS A 93 4.58 -0.93 1.97
C HIS A 93 6.04 -0.63 2.31
N THR A 94 6.81 -0.19 1.31
CA THR A 94 8.11 0.47 1.49
C THR A 94 7.98 1.94 1.10
N ARG A 95 8.31 2.85 2.02
CA ARG A 95 8.13 4.29 1.80
C ARG A 95 9.39 4.93 1.27
N TYR A 96 9.24 5.70 0.18
CA TYR A 96 10.17 6.75 -0.21
C TYR A 96 9.60 8.12 0.17
N SER A 97 10.43 9.04 0.65
CA SER A 97 9.98 10.37 1.03
C SER A 97 10.00 11.31 -0.18
N THR A 98 8.97 11.25 -1.04
CA THR A 98 8.83 12.17 -2.18
C THR A 98 8.46 13.59 -1.75
N THR A 99 7.59 13.71 -0.75
CA THR A 99 7.11 14.96 -0.15
C THR A 99 6.72 14.74 1.31
N GLY A 100 7.01 15.73 2.16
CA GLY A 100 6.76 15.64 3.60
C GLY A 100 7.96 15.11 4.39
N ALA A 101 7.88 15.19 5.71
CA ALA A 101 8.94 14.72 6.58
C ALA A 101 8.96 13.19 6.68
N SER A 102 10.15 12.62 6.91
CA SER A 102 10.34 11.22 7.31
C SER A 102 9.90 11.05 8.76
N THR A 103 8.59 10.97 8.97
CA THR A 103 7.99 10.74 10.29
C THR A 103 7.24 9.42 10.30
N TRP A 104 7.09 8.86 11.50
CA TRP A 104 6.44 7.58 11.71
C TRP A 104 4.96 7.61 11.30
N GLU A 105 4.28 8.74 11.49
CA GLU A 105 2.87 8.95 11.12
C GLU A 105 2.65 8.75 9.62
N ASN A 106 3.64 9.11 8.79
CA ASN A 106 3.57 8.96 7.34
C ASN A 106 3.93 7.55 6.85
N ALA A 107 4.38 6.65 7.74
CA ALA A 107 4.61 5.25 7.39
C ALA A 107 3.28 4.56 7.06
N GLN A 108 3.30 3.62 6.13
CA GLN A 108 2.13 2.85 5.70
C GLN A 108 2.36 1.36 5.99
N PRO A 109 1.32 0.52 6.15
CA PRO A 109 -0.10 0.80 5.91
C PRO A 109 -0.73 1.83 6.87
N THR A 110 -1.68 2.60 6.37
CA THR A 110 -2.65 3.32 7.23
C THR A 110 -3.69 2.33 7.72
N PHE A 111 -4.33 2.61 8.86
CA PHE A 111 -5.37 1.74 9.41
C PHE A 111 -6.53 2.55 9.98
N ARG A 112 -7.77 2.15 9.67
CA ARG A 112 -8.99 2.70 10.27
C ARG A 112 -10.05 1.63 10.44
N THR A 113 -10.90 1.81 11.44
CA THR A 113 -12.12 1.01 11.59
C THR A 113 -13.29 1.76 10.97
N SER A 114 -14.01 1.09 10.07
CA SER A 114 -15.27 1.54 9.51
C SER A 114 -16.32 1.69 10.61
N ALA A 115 -17.33 2.52 10.39
CA ALA A 115 -18.47 2.64 11.29
C ALA A 115 -19.26 1.32 11.42
N SER A 116 -19.14 0.38 10.46
CA SER A 116 -19.68 -0.99 10.55
C SER A 116 -18.85 -1.95 11.40
N GLY A 117 -17.65 -1.54 11.84
CA GLY A 117 -16.73 -2.34 12.66
C GLY A 117 -15.60 -3.02 11.89
N SER A 118 -15.62 -3.01 10.56
CA SER A 118 -14.54 -3.59 9.73
C SER A 118 -13.29 -2.72 9.72
N GLY A 119 -12.12 -3.32 9.92
CA GLY A 119 -10.81 -2.72 9.77
C GLY A 119 -10.42 -2.57 8.31
N ILE A 120 -9.80 -1.45 7.96
CA ILE A 120 -9.28 -1.16 6.63
C ILE A 120 -7.81 -0.80 6.77
N ALA A 121 -6.94 -1.60 6.16
CA ALA A 121 -5.52 -1.28 6.02
C ALA A 121 -5.20 -0.92 4.57
N LEU A 122 -4.48 0.18 4.34
CA LEU A 122 -4.23 0.69 2.98
C LEU A 122 -2.77 1.10 2.75
N CYS A 123 -2.26 0.68 1.61
CA CYS A 123 -0.97 1.04 1.04
C CYS A 123 -1.19 1.79 -0.28
N HIS A 124 -0.42 2.85 -0.49
CA HIS A 124 -0.54 3.76 -1.63
C HIS A 124 0.84 4.11 -2.17
N ASN A 125 1.03 3.79 -3.46
CA ASN A 125 2.12 4.29 -4.28
C ASN A 125 1.56 5.31 -5.27
N GLY A 126 1.85 6.59 -5.06
CA GLY A 126 1.28 7.62 -5.90
C GLY A 126 1.32 9.02 -5.29
N ASN A 127 0.63 9.93 -5.95
CA ASN A 127 0.38 11.28 -5.46
C ASN A 127 -0.97 11.75 -6.03
N LEU A 128 -1.87 12.16 -5.15
CA LEU A 128 -3.13 12.79 -5.53
C LEU A 128 -2.94 14.30 -5.71
N VAL A 129 -3.59 14.86 -6.73
CA VAL A 129 -3.57 16.30 -7.01
C VAL A 129 -4.76 17.02 -6.39
N ASN A 130 -5.79 16.29 -5.96
CA ASN A 130 -7.01 16.83 -5.36
C ASN A 130 -7.16 16.51 -3.86
N THR A 131 -6.06 16.25 -3.17
CA THR A 131 -6.04 15.98 -1.72
C THR A 131 -6.73 17.08 -0.91
N PRO A 132 -6.54 18.39 -1.18
CA PRO A 132 -7.25 19.44 -0.44
C PRO A 132 -8.78 19.37 -0.59
N GLU A 133 -9.28 19.07 -1.79
CA GLU A 133 -10.72 18.92 -2.04
C GLU A 133 -11.28 17.68 -1.34
N LEU A 134 -10.56 16.56 -1.37
CA LEU A 134 -10.96 15.33 -0.67
C LEU A 134 -10.98 15.53 0.85
N ALA A 135 -10.00 16.25 1.41
CA ALA A 135 -9.99 16.61 2.83
C ALA A 135 -11.17 17.51 3.21
N ALA A 136 -11.52 18.49 2.36
CA ALA A 136 -12.68 19.36 2.60
C ALA A 136 -13.99 18.56 2.58
N GLN A 137 -14.18 17.67 1.59
CA GLN A 137 -15.34 16.78 1.52
C GLN A 137 -15.44 15.89 2.76
N ALA A 138 -14.32 15.32 3.21
CA ALA A 138 -14.29 14.48 4.39
C ALA A 138 -14.66 15.27 5.66
N ALA A 139 -14.18 16.51 5.78
CA ALA A 139 -14.52 17.40 6.89
C ALA A 139 -16.01 17.80 6.88
N GLU A 140 -16.57 18.12 5.71
CA GLU A 140 -17.99 18.44 5.53
C GLU A 140 -18.89 17.25 5.90
N ALA A 141 -18.47 16.03 5.58
CA ALA A 141 -19.13 14.79 5.97
C ALA A 141 -18.92 14.41 7.45
N GLY A 142 -18.16 15.20 8.23
CA GLY A 142 -17.88 14.94 9.64
C GLY A 142 -16.94 13.75 9.89
N ILE A 143 -16.18 13.33 8.88
CA ILE A 143 -15.24 12.20 8.96
C ILE A 143 -14.04 12.61 9.82
N ARG A 144 -13.88 11.95 10.97
CA ARG A 144 -12.79 12.26 11.91
C ARG A 144 -11.44 11.85 11.36
N GLY A 145 -10.43 12.70 11.55
CA GLY A 145 -9.04 12.37 11.20
C GLY A 145 -8.67 12.56 9.73
N ALA A 146 -9.58 13.09 8.90
CA ALA A 146 -9.26 13.57 7.55
C ALA A 146 -9.06 15.09 7.64
N PHE A 147 -7.83 15.52 7.88
CA PHE A 147 -7.49 16.93 8.00
C PHE A 147 -6.73 17.40 6.76
N PRO A 148 -6.70 18.71 6.46
CA PRO A 148 -5.88 19.24 5.37
C PRO A 148 -4.39 18.92 5.48
N THR A 149 -3.90 18.56 6.67
CA THR A 149 -2.51 18.15 6.93
C THR A 149 -2.29 16.64 6.83
N SER A 150 -3.34 15.85 6.61
CA SER A 150 -3.26 14.40 6.46
C SER A 150 -2.63 14.02 5.13
N THR A 151 -2.01 12.83 5.07
CA THR A 151 -1.48 12.29 3.81
C THR A 151 -2.61 11.88 2.86
N ASP A 152 -2.32 11.79 1.55
CA ASP A 152 -3.24 11.24 0.55
C ASP A 152 -3.82 9.90 1.03
N THR A 153 -2.93 9.03 1.51
CA THR A 153 -3.24 7.69 2.02
C THR A 153 -4.22 7.74 3.19
N ASP A 154 -4.01 8.64 4.16
CA ASP A 154 -4.91 8.81 5.31
C ASP A 154 -6.31 9.25 4.90
N ILE A 155 -6.40 10.17 3.93
CA ILE A 155 -7.67 10.70 3.42
C ILE A 155 -8.43 9.62 2.66
N ILE A 156 -7.77 8.86 1.77
CA ILE A 156 -8.41 7.73 1.07
C ILE A 156 -8.93 6.71 2.09
N THR A 157 -8.11 6.35 3.08
CA THR A 157 -8.50 5.37 4.12
C THR A 157 -9.69 5.89 4.93
N ALA A 158 -9.72 7.19 5.24
CA ALA A 158 -10.83 7.80 5.98
C ALA A 158 -12.13 7.80 5.17
N LEU A 159 -12.06 8.11 3.88
CA LEU A 159 -13.21 8.09 2.98
C LEU A 159 -13.78 6.67 2.85
N LEU A 160 -12.92 5.65 2.68
CA LEU A 160 -13.34 4.24 2.62
C LEU A 160 -14.01 3.81 3.94
N ALA A 161 -13.45 4.18 5.09
CA ALA A 161 -13.99 3.84 6.41
C ALA A 161 -15.31 4.56 6.76
N ALA A 162 -15.64 5.65 6.07
CA ALA A 162 -16.80 6.48 6.39
C ALA A 162 -18.10 6.00 5.73
N ARG A 163 -18.13 4.78 5.19
CA ARG A 163 -19.25 4.22 4.42
C ARG A 163 -19.86 2.98 5.11
N PRO A 164 -20.59 3.16 6.23
CA PRO A 164 -21.12 2.03 7.01
C PRO A 164 -22.18 1.19 6.29
N ASP A 165 -22.86 1.78 5.31
CA ASP A 165 -24.05 1.18 4.68
C ASP A 165 -23.72 0.27 3.49
N VAL A 166 -22.44 0.16 3.10
CA VAL A 166 -21.98 -0.55 1.90
C VAL A 166 -20.72 -1.36 2.19
N THR A 167 -20.41 -2.33 1.34
CA THR A 167 -19.14 -3.08 1.42
C THR A 167 -17.95 -2.17 1.10
N ILE A 168 -16.75 -2.58 1.50
CA ILE A 168 -15.52 -1.84 1.16
C ILE A 168 -15.32 -1.78 -0.36
N GLU A 169 -15.65 -2.84 -1.08
CA GLU A 169 -15.66 -2.85 -2.55
C GLU A 169 -16.59 -1.78 -3.13
N GLN A 170 -17.83 -1.70 -2.65
CA GLN A 170 -18.81 -0.69 -3.09
C GLN A 170 -18.33 0.73 -2.75
N ALA A 171 -17.79 0.94 -1.55
CA ALA A 171 -17.19 2.22 -1.17
C ALA A 171 -16.03 2.60 -2.11
N ALA A 172 -15.16 1.64 -2.44
CA ALA A 172 -14.06 1.85 -3.37
C ALA A 172 -14.56 2.21 -4.78
N MET A 173 -15.60 1.52 -5.28
CA MET A 173 -16.20 1.82 -6.58
C MET A 173 -16.76 3.25 -6.68
N GLU A 174 -17.16 3.85 -5.56
CA GLU A 174 -17.61 5.23 -5.51
C GLU A 174 -16.46 6.23 -5.31
N ILE A 175 -15.44 5.87 -4.52
CA ILE A 175 -14.34 6.78 -4.16
C ILE A 175 -13.27 6.85 -5.25
N LEU A 176 -12.86 5.70 -5.82
CA LEU A 176 -11.79 5.64 -6.82
C LEU A 176 -12.00 6.59 -8.02
N PRO A 177 -13.22 6.72 -8.59
CA PRO A 177 -13.46 7.68 -9.67
C PRO A 177 -13.30 9.16 -9.28
N THR A 178 -13.33 9.49 -7.99
CA THR A 178 -13.16 10.86 -7.49
C THR A 178 -11.69 11.23 -7.28
N LEU A 179 -10.80 10.24 -7.23
CA LEU A 179 -9.37 10.46 -7.04
C LEU A 179 -8.76 11.01 -8.34
N ARG A 180 -7.98 12.08 -8.23
CA ARG A 180 -7.26 12.69 -9.36
C ARG A 180 -5.78 12.65 -9.07
N GLY A 181 -4.98 12.10 -10.00
CA GLY A 181 -3.55 11.94 -9.83
C GLY A 181 -3.11 10.55 -10.28
N ALA A 182 -1.93 10.15 -9.82
CA ALA A 182 -1.36 8.83 -10.11
C ALA A 182 -1.42 7.98 -8.85
N PHE A 183 -1.90 6.74 -8.94
CA PHE A 183 -1.97 5.84 -7.79
C PHE A 183 -1.97 4.36 -8.21
N SER A 184 -1.23 3.56 -7.45
CA SER A 184 -1.45 2.14 -7.27
C SER A 184 -1.80 1.93 -5.80
N LEU A 185 -2.96 1.36 -5.53
CA LEU A 185 -3.46 1.08 -4.19
C LEU A 185 -3.49 -0.42 -3.97
N VAL A 186 -3.06 -0.83 -2.77
CA VAL A 186 -3.25 -2.19 -2.26
C VAL A 186 -3.82 -2.04 -0.87
N PHE A 187 -5.01 -2.57 -0.64
CA PHE A 187 -5.71 -2.42 0.63
C PHE A 187 -6.48 -3.68 0.97
N MET A 188 -6.91 -3.81 2.22
CA MET A 188 -7.61 -4.99 2.69
C MET A 188 -8.63 -4.65 3.76
N ASP A 189 -9.69 -5.45 3.82
CA ASP A 189 -10.48 -5.65 5.03
C ASP A 189 -10.06 -6.95 5.72
N GLU A 190 -10.85 -7.49 6.65
CA GLU A 190 -10.53 -8.74 7.35
C GLU A 190 -10.43 -9.96 6.44
N THR A 191 -11.07 -9.98 5.27
CA THR A 191 -11.21 -11.20 4.46
C THR A 191 -10.76 -11.03 3.02
N THR A 192 -10.71 -9.80 2.55
CA THR A 192 -10.60 -9.45 1.13
C THR A 192 -9.38 -8.59 0.89
N LEU A 193 -8.57 -8.98 -0.10
CA LEU A 193 -7.48 -8.18 -0.63
C LEU A 193 -7.97 -7.41 -1.85
N TYR A 194 -7.72 -6.10 -1.86
CA TYR A 194 -8.08 -5.22 -2.96
C TYR A 194 -6.83 -4.61 -3.61
N ALA A 195 -6.89 -4.43 -4.93
CA ALA A 195 -5.87 -3.73 -5.70
C ALA A 195 -6.53 -2.80 -6.72
N ALA A 196 -6.09 -1.54 -6.77
CA ALA A 196 -6.62 -0.57 -7.71
C ALA A 196 -5.52 0.24 -8.38
N ARG A 197 -5.70 0.55 -9.66
CA ARG A 197 -4.76 1.37 -10.45
C ARG A 197 -5.46 2.58 -11.04
N ASP A 198 -4.77 3.72 -11.08
CA ASP A 198 -5.31 4.95 -11.64
C ASP A 198 -5.74 4.78 -13.12
N PRO A 199 -6.72 5.57 -13.60
CA PRO A 199 -7.23 5.44 -14.98
C PRO A 199 -6.20 5.70 -16.08
N GLN A 200 -5.05 6.30 -15.74
CA GLN A 200 -3.97 6.57 -16.67
C GLN A 200 -2.85 5.51 -16.59
N GLY A 201 -2.93 4.57 -15.65
CA GLY A 201 -1.96 3.50 -15.46
C GLY A 201 -0.56 3.99 -15.08
N VAL A 202 -0.45 5.15 -14.42
CA VAL A 202 0.84 5.85 -14.24
C VAL A 202 1.79 5.07 -13.33
N ARG A 203 1.28 4.53 -12.22
CA ARG A 203 2.08 3.71 -11.29
C ARG A 203 1.93 2.23 -11.63
N PRO A 204 3.01 1.42 -11.55
CA PRO A 204 2.94 0.02 -11.90
C PRO A 204 2.21 -0.78 -10.82
N LEU A 205 1.49 -1.81 -11.24
CA LEU A 205 0.85 -2.78 -10.37
C LEU A 205 0.63 -4.07 -11.17
N VAL A 206 1.14 -5.19 -10.67
CA VAL A 206 1.08 -6.50 -11.32
C VAL A 206 0.35 -7.50 -10.45
N LEU A 207 -0.35 -8.43 -11.10
CA LEU A 207 -1.03 -9.57 -10.48
C LEU A 207 -0.22 -10.85 -10.70
N GLY A 208 -0.01 -11.59 -9.63
CA GLY A 208 0.65 -12.89 -9.60
C GLY A 208 -0.21 -13.96 -8.94
N ARG A 209 0.06 -15.21 -9.30
CA ARG A 209 -0.63 -16.40 -8.78
C ARG A 209 0.34 -17.27 -8.00
N LEU A 210 0.01 -17.56 -6.74
CA LEU A 210 0.64 -18.62 -5.96
C LEU A 210 -0.08 -19.95 -6.21
N GLU A 211 0.50 -21.07 -5.78
CA GLU A 211 -0.18 -22.37 -5.81
C GLU A 211 -1.54 -22.30 -5.10
N ARG A 212 -1.59 -21.58 -3.97
CA ARG A 212 -2.79 -21.40 -3.14
C ARG A 212 -2.98 -19.95 -2.72
N GLY A 213 -3.10 -19.05 -3.68
CA GLY A 213 -3.33 -17.65 -3.37
C GLY A 213 -3.03 -16.70 -4.51
N TRP A 214 -3.18 -15.42 -4.24
CA TRP A 214 -2.90 -14.34 -5.18
C TRP A 214 -1.96 -13.33 -4.54
N VAL A 215 -1.15 -12.69 -5.37
CA VAL A 215 -0.21 -11.64 -4.98
C VAL A 215 -0.42 -10.45 -5.91
N VAL A 216 -0.42 -9.26 -5.34
CA VAL A 216 -0.35 -8.00 -6.08
C VAL A 216 0.90 -7.24 -5.65
N ALA A 217 1.62 -6.65 -6.59
CA ALA A 217 2.87 -5.97 -6.26
C ALA A 217 3.17 -4.84 -7.24
N SER A 218 3.99 -3.86 -6.81
CA SER A 218 4.45 -2.81 -7.74
C SER A 218 5.28 -3.34 -8.90
N GLU A 219 6.07 -4.40 -8.70
CA GLU A 219 6.99 -4.95 -9.72
C GLU A 219 7.04 -6.48 -9.65
N THR A 220 7.36 -7.12 -10.78
CA THR A 220 7.43 -8.58 -10.89
C THR A 220 8.53 -9.21 -10.04
N ALA A 221 9.59 -8.47 -9.70
CA ALA A 221 10.65 -8.93 -8.81
C ALA A 221 10.10 -9.41 -7.44
N ALA A 222 9.02 -8.78 -6.96
CA ALA A 222 8.35 -9.19 -5.73
C ALA A 222 7.52 -10.46 -5.90
N LEU A 223 7.06 -10.77 -7.12
CA LEU A 223 6.39 -12.05 -7.43
C LEU A 223 7.43 -13.18 -7.49
N ASP A 224 8.56 -12.93 -8.14
CA ASP A 224 9.62 -13.91 -8.35
C ASP A 224 10.18 -14.44 -7.02
N ILE A 225 10.46 -13.54 -6.06
CA ILE A 225 11.05 -13.92 -4.77
C ILE A 225 10.10 -14.75 -3.89
N VAL A 226 8.78 -14.55 -4.03
CA VAL A 226 7.76 -15.30 -3.27
C VAL A 226 7.26 -16.54 -4.01
N GLY A 227 7.78 -16.82 -5.21
CA GLY A 227 7.38 -17.96 -6.03
C GLY A 227 6.01 -17.81 -6.69
N ALA A 228 5.51 -16.58 -6.84
CA ALA A 228 4.27 -16.32 -7.57
C ALA A 228 4.55 -16.24 -9.08
N SER A 229 3.74 -16.93 -9.88
CA SER A 229 3.80 -16.81 -11.34
C SER A 229 3.12 -15.51 -11.78
N TYR A 230 3.78 -14.73 -12.64
CA TYR A 230 3.18 -13.55 -13.24
C TYR A 230 1.94 -13.92 -14.07
N VAL A 231 0.85 -13.17 -13.87
CA VAL A 231 -0.40 -13.35 -14.62
C VAL A 231 -0.58 -12.23 -15.64
N ARG A 232 -0.65 -10.98 -15.16
CA ARG A 232 -0.81 -9.77 -15.98
C ARG A 232 -0.53 -8.50 -15.16
N GLU A 233 -0.47 -7.36 -15.83
CA GLU A 233 -0.63 -6.06 -15.16
C GLU A 233 -2.08 -5.88 -14.69
N VAL A 234 -2.26 -5.10 -13.62
CA VAL A 234 -3.56 -4.53 -13.27
C VAL A 234 -3.83 -3.40 -14.28
N GLU A 235 -5.00 -3.46 -14.93
CA GLU A 235 -5.34 -2.55 -16.02
C GLU A 235 -5.60 -1.12 -15.49
N PRO A 236 -5.36 -0.08 -16.30
CA PRO A 236 -5.71 1.29 -15.92
C PRO A 236 -7.19 1.42 -15.55
N GLY A 237 -7.47 1.93 -14.35
CA GLY A 237 -8.83 2.09 -13.82
C GLY A 237 -9.48 0.80 -13.29
N GLU A 238 -8.74 -0.31 -13.24
CA GLU A 238 -9.23 -1.58 -12.70
C GLU A 238 -9.21 -1.57 -11.16
N LEU A 239 -10.27 -2.13 -10.58
CA LEU A 239 -10.33 -2.58 -9.19
C LEU A 239 -10.41 -4.11 -9.20
N ILE A 240 -9.53 -4.74 -8.44
CA ILE A 240 -9.51 -6.18 -8.19
C ILE A 240 -9.91 -6.39 -6.73
N ALA A 241 -10.76 -7.39 -6.47
CA ALA A 241 -11.07 -7.91 -5.14
C ALA A 241 -10.74 -9.41 -5.11
N ILE A 242 -10.05 -9.86 -4.07
CA ILE A 242 -9.63 -11.26 -3.92
C ILE A 242 -10.04 -11.76 -2.53
N ASP A 243 -10.86 -12.79 -2.50
CA ASP A 243 -11.33 -13.45 -1.28
C ASP A 243 -11.43 -14.98 -1.44
N SER A 244 -12.20 -15.64 -0.57
CA SER A 244 -12.43 -17.09 -0.60
C SER A 244 -13.17 -17.58 -1.85
N GLU A 245 -13.93 -16.73 -2.52
CA GLU A 245 -14.64 -17.05 -3.75
C GLU A 245 -13.74 -16.91 -4.98
N GLY A 246 -12.63 -16.18 -4.88
CA GLY A 246 -11.60 -16.09 -5.91
C GLY A 246 -11.17 -14.67 -6.24
N LEU A 247 -10.74 -14.48 -7.49
CA LEU A 247 -10.45 -13.19 -8.13
C LEU A 247 -11.71 -12.72 -8.88
#